data_AF-A0A822CY55-F1
#
_entry.id   AF-A0A822CY55-F1
#
_cell.length_a   1.000
_cell.length_b   1.000
_cell.length_c   1.000
_cell.angle_alpha   90.00
_cell.angle_beta   90.00
_cell.angle_gamma   90.00
#
_symmetry.space_group_name_H-M   'P 1'
#
loop_
_entity.id
_entity.type
_entity.pdbx_description
1 polymer ?
#
loop_
_entity_poly.entity_id
_entity_poly.type
_entity_poly.pdbx_seq_one_letter_code
_entity_poly.pdbx_strand_id
1 'polypeptide(L)' 'KAVDARLRSGNKEASEEELEKILDKLLILFRFIHGKDVFEAFYKKDLAKRLLVGKSASVDAEKSMLLKLKQ' A
#
# COMPACT_ATOMS: atom_id res chain seq x y z
N LYS A 1 6.56 -2.31 4.90
CA LYS A 1 7.76 -1.56 4.43
C LYS A 1 7.71 -1.18 2.94
N ALA A 2 7.77 -2.10 1.97
CA ALA A 2 7.78 -1.73 0.53
C ALA A 2 6.50 -0.99 0.08
N VAL A 3 5.32 -1.53 0.42
CA VAL A 3 4.02 -0.90 0.13
C VAL A 3 3.89 0.47 0.81
N ASP A 4 4.26 0.56 2.10
CA ASP A 4 4.23 1.82 2.86
C ASP A 4 5.09 2.92 2.22
N ALA A 5 6.28 2.59 1.71
CA ALA A 5 7.13 3.56 1.04
C ALA A 5 6.48 4.14 -0.23
N ARG A 6 5.72 3.33 -0.98
CA ARG A 6 5.03 3.78 -2.20
C ARG A 6 3.78 4.61 -1.93
N LEU A 7 3.13 4.40 -0.79
CA LEU A 7 1.92 5.12 -0.39
C LEU A 7 2.18 6.39 0.43
N ARG A 8 3.45 6.75 0.69
CA ARG A 8 3.79 7.98 1.43
C ARG A 8 3.88 9.21 0.55
N SER A 9 3.54 10.38 1.10
CA SER A 9 3.53 11.71 0.46
C SER A 9 4.88 12.25 -0.07
N GLY A 10 5.90 11.39 -0.18
CA GLY A 10 7.20 11.70 -0.81
C GLY A 10 7.45 10.92 -2.10
N ASN A 11 6.51 10.08 -2.55
CA ASN A 11 6.63 9.32 -3.78
C ASN A 11 6.34 10.23 -4.99
N LYS A 12 7.23 11.18 -5.26
CA LYS A 12 7.11 12.19 -6.34
C LYS A 12 7.49 11.66 -7.73
N GLU A 13 7.99 10.43 -7.81
CA GLU A 13 8.60 9.87 -9.03
C GLU A 13 7.65 8.97 -9.83
N ALA A 14 6.44 8.67 -9.34
CA ALA A 14 5.50 7.78 -10.01
C ALA A 14 4.16 8.48 -10.28
N SER A 15 3.66 8.36 -11.51
CA SER A 15 2.27 8.72 -11.82
C SER A 15 1.28 7.81 -11.08
N GLU A 16 0.01 8.22 -10.97
CA GLU A 16 -1.02 7.37 -10.35
C GLU A 16 -1.14 6.01 -11.05
N GLU A 17 -1.03 5.98 -12.38
CA GLU A 17 -1.06 4.75 -13.17
C GLU A 17 0.15 3.84 -12.90
N GLU A 18 1.33 4.41 -12.73
CA GLU A 18 2.54 3.65 -12.39
C GLU A 18 2.46 3.09 -10.97
N LEU A 19 1.96 3.90 -10.03
CA LEU A 19 1.71 3.48 -8.66
C LEU A 19 0.76 2.28 -8.64
N GLU A 20 -0.35 2.34 -9.37
CA GLU A 20 -1.32 1.25 -9.46
C GLU A 20 -0.70 -0.03 -10.02
N LYS A 21 0.05 0.06 -11.14
CA LYS A 21 0.77 -1.09 -11.72
C LYS A 21 1.77 -1.71 -10.74
N ILE A 22 2.42 -0.89 -9.91
CA ILE A 22 3.37 -1.37 -8.90
C ILE A 22 2.64 -2.08 -7.77
N LEU A 23 1.52 -1.53 -7.29
CA LEU A 23 0.70 -2.16 -6.25
C LEU A 23 0.16 -3.52 -6.72
N ASP A 24 -0.28 -3.64 -7.97
CA ASP A 24 -0.74 -4.91 -8.55
C ASP A 24 0.38 -5.97 -8.56
N LYS A 25 1.58 -5.60 -9.01
CA LYS A 25 2.74 -6.50 -8.99
C LYS A 25 3.10 -6.96 -7.57
N LEU A 26 3.01 -6.06 -6.59
CA LEU A 26 3.25 -6.40 -5.18
C LEU A 26 2.20 -7.38 -4.63
N LEU A 27 0.93 -7.23 -5.04
CA LEU A 27 -0.15 -8.12 -4.63
C LEU A 27 -0.05 -9.51 -5.25
N ILE A 28 0.46 -9.61 -6.49
CA ILE A 28 0.78 -10.91 -7.09
C ILE A 28 1.81 -11.64 -6.21
N LEU A 29 2.90 -10.97 -5.81
CA LEU A 29 3.89 -11.56 -4.91
C LEU A 29 3.28 -11.91 -3.55
N PHE A 30 2.45 -11.04 -2.99
CA PHE A 30 1.74 -11.28 -1.74
C PHE A 30 0.93 -12.59 -1.76
N ARG A 31 0.35 -12.96 -2.91
CA ARG A 31 -0.43 -14.20 -3.06
C ARG A 31 0.38 -15.47 -2.80
N PHE A 32 1.70 -15.41 -2.99
CA PHE A 32 2.62 -16.54 -2.80
C PHE A 32 3.30 -16.56 -1.42
N ILE A 33 3.08 -15.54 -0.58
CA ILE A 33 3.70 -15.47 0.75
C ILE A 33 2.88 -16.25 1.77
N HIS A 34 3.56 -17.08 2.56
CA HIS A 34 3.01 -17.68 3.78
C HIS A 34 3.11 -16.68 4.95
N GLY A 35 2.07 -16.59 5.79
CA GLY A 35 2.02 -15.61 6.90
C GLY A 35 1.37 -14.27 6.52
N LYS A 36 0.16 -14.32 5.96
CA LYS A 36 -0.61 -13.14 5.55
C LYS A 36 -1.00 -12.24 6.73
N ASP A 37 -1.19 -12.84 7.89
CA ASP A 37 -1.45 -12.19 9.18
C ASP A 37 -0.32 -11.24 9.60
N VAL A 38 0.93 -11.64 9.37
CA VAL A 38 2.11 -10.81 9.64
C VAL A 38 2.10 -9.58 8.74
N PHE A 39 1.84 -9.76 7.44
CA PHE A 39 1.69 -8.63 6.51
C PHE A 39 0.56 -7.70 6.92
N GLU A 40 -0.60 -8.24 7.27
CA GLU A 40 -1.77 -7.47 7.68
C GLU A 40 -1.48 -6.63 8.92
N ALA A 41 -0.81 -7.20 9.93
CA ALA A 41 -0.42 -6.48 11.14
C ALA A 41 0.51 -5.29 10.84
N PHE A 42 1.51 -5.49 9.98
CA PHE A 42 2.39 -4.40 9.56
C PHE A 42 1.67 -3.37 8.68
N TYR A 43 0.82 -3.81 7.76
CA TYR A 43 0.07 -2.92 6.87
C TYR A 43 -0.88 -2.02 7.66
N LYS A 44 -1.66 -2.58 8.60
CA LYS A 44 -2.56 -1.81 9.49
C LYS A 44 -1.78 -0.77 10.31
N LYS A 45 -0.66 -1.17 10.90
CA LYS A 45 0.21 -0.27 11.67
C LYS A 45 0.74 0.89 10.82
N ASP A 46 1.21 0.60 9.61
CA ASP A 46 1.75 1.60 8.70
C ASP A 46 0.65 2.53 8.16
N LEU A 47 -0.51 1.97 7.79
CA LEU A 47 -1.69 2.74 7.34
C LEU A 47 -2.19 3.69 8.43
N ALA A 48 -2.35 3.22 9.67
CA ALA A 48 -2.77 4.07 10.79
C ALA A 48 -1.83 5.27 10.97
N LYS A 49 -0.52 5.05 10.88
CA LYS A 49 0.47 6.14 10.95
C LYS A 49 0.33 7.12 9.79
N ARG A 50 0.10 6.66 8.57
CA ARG A 50 -0.08 7.54 7.40
C ARG A 50 -1.33 8.41 7.55
N LEU A 51 -2.44 7.81 7.97
CA LEU A 51 -3.71 8.51 8.16
C LEU A 51 -3.63 9.53 9.31
N LEU A 52 -3.04 9.17 10.45
CA LEU A 52 -2.93 10.07 11.61
C LEU A 52 -1.99 11.27 11.36
N VAL A 53 -0.92 11.07 10.58
CA VAL A 53 0.10 12.11 10.33
C VAL A 53 -0.14 12.83 8.99
N GLY A 54 -1.18 12.45 8.22
CA GLY A 54 -1.48 13.05 6.92
C GLY A 54 -0.37 12.84 5.89
N LYS A 55 0.30 11.69 5.92
CA LYS A 55 1.48 11.39 5.07
C LYS A 55 1.17 10.43 3.91
N SER A 56 -0.07 10.38 3.44
CA SER A 56 -0.47 9.55 2.29
C SER A 56 -0.18 10.25 0.96
N ALA A 57 0.20 9.48 -0.06
CA ALA A 57 0.44 9.98 -1.41
C ALA A 57 -0.85 10.42 -2.11
N SER A 58 -1.92 9.62 -1.98
CA SER A 58 -3.26 9.91 -2.49
C SER A 58 -4.29 9.14 -1.68
N VAL A 59 -5.46 9.74 -1.44
CA VAL A 59 -6.58 9.08 -0.75
C VAL A 59 -7.15 7.95 -1.61
N ASP A 60 -7.19 8.14 -2.94
CA ASP A 60 -7.75 7.15 -3.86
C ASP A 60 -6.83 5.92 -3.99
N ALA A 61 -5.51 6.12 -3.95
CA ALA A 61 -4.54 5.02 -3.88
C ALA A 61 -4.71 4.18 -2.60
N GLU A 62 -4.97 4.81 -1.45
CA GLU A 62 -5.21 4.09 -0.18
C GLU A 62 -6.50 3.26 -0.25
N LYS A 63 -7.57 3.83 -0.83
CA LYS A 63 -8.83 3.10 -1.06
C LYS A 63 -8.65 1.93 -2.03
N SER A 64 -7.95 2.15 -3.15
CA SER A 64 -7.65 1.10 -4.14
C SER A 64 -6.92 -0.07 -3.46
N MET A 65 -5.88 0.21 -2.68
CA MET A 65 -5.12 -0.83 -1.98
C MET A 65 -5.97 -1.63 -0.99
N LEU A 66 -6.86 -0.97 -0.25
CA LEU A 66 -7.79 -1.65 0.66
C LEU A 66 -8.77 -2.56 -0.08
N LEU A 67 -9.30 -2.12 -1.22
CA LEU A 67 -10.19 -2.93 -2.05
C LEU A 67 -9.48 -4.18 -2.58
N LYS A 68 -8.24 -4.04 -3.05
CA LYS A 68 -7.46 -5.15 -3.57
C LYS A 68 -7.02 -6.16 -2.50
N LEU A 69 -6.80 -5.71 -1.26
CA LEU A 69 -6.48 -6.60 -0.13
C LEU A 69 -7.72 -7.34 0.40
N LYS A 70 -8.92 -6.82 0.16
CA LYS A 70 -10.18 -7.43 0.56
C LYS A 70 -10.62 -8.55 -0.39
N GLN A 71 -10.20 -8.51 -1.65
CA GLN A 71 -10.40 -9.58 -2.64
C GLN A 71 -9.47 -10.78 -2.40
#